data_AF-A0A0A1ZQ13-F1
#
_entry.id   AF-A0A0A1ZQ13-F1
#
_cell.length_a   1.000
_cell.length_b   1.000
_cell.length_c   1.000
_cell.angle_alpha   90.00
_cell.angle_beta   90.00
_cell.angle_gamma   90.00
#
_symmetry.space_group_name_H-M   'P 1'
#
loop_
_entity.id
_entity.type
_entity.pdbx_description
1 polymer ?
#
loop_
_entity_poly.entity_id
_entity_poly.type
_entity_poly.pdbx_seq_one_letter_code
_entity_poly.pdbx_strand_id
1 'polypeptide(L)' 'MDLTTILFILSLPFVLLTIYFGTKNDFYESENYKGDGCAHDVKR' A
#
# COMPACT_ATOMS: atom_id res chain seq x y z
N MET A 1 17.92 21.57 -11.70
CA MET A 1 17.04 21.07 -10.62
C MET A 1 17.92 20.28 -9.67
N ASP A 2 17.95 20.64 -8.39
CA ASP A 2 18.70 19.89 -7.38
C ASP A 2 17.87 18.71 -6.84
N LEU A 3 18.52 17.82 -6.10
CA LEU A 3 17.87 16.63 -5.55
C LEU A 3 16.69 17.00 -4.63
N THR A 4 16.85 18.05 -3.83
CA THR A 4 15.81 18.56 -2.93
C THR A 4 14.53 18.92 -3.70
N THR A 5 14.65 19.67 -4.79
CA THR A 5 13.51 20.08 -5.61
C THR A 5 12.83 18.86 -6.27
N ILE A 6 13.62 17.89 -6.75
CA ILE A 6 13.08 16.67 -7.36
C ILE A 6 12.26 15.87 -6.35
N LEU A 7 12.82 15.63 -5.16
CA LEU A 7 12.16 14.85 -4.11
C LEU A 7 10.91 15.55 -3.58
N PHE A 8 10.94 16.87 -3.43
CA PHE A 8 9.78 17.64 -3.00
C PHE A 8 8.62 17.49 -4.00
N ILE A 9 8.89 17.65 -5.29
CA ILE A 9 7.88 17.49 -6.34
C ILE A 9 7.34 16.06 -6.40
N LEU A 10 8.20 15.04 -6.29
CA LEU A 10 7.78 13.64 -6.34
C LEU A 10 7.02 13.17 -5.10
N SER A 11 7.26 13.79 -3.94
CA SER A 11 6.55 13.43 -2.70
C SER A 11 5.03 13.61 -2.80
N LEU A 12 4.57 14.62 -3.54
CA LEU A 12 3.15 14.91 -3.71
C LEU A 12 2.38 13.79 -4.44
N PRO A 13 2.73 13.41 -5.69
CA PRO A 13 2.08 12.29 -6.35
C PRO A 13 2.33 10.98 -5.62
N PHE A 14 3.50 10.78 -4.98
CA PHE A 14 3.77 9.56 -4.20
C PHE A 14 2.76 9.35 -3.06
N VAL A 15 2.50 10.40 -2.26
CA VAL A 15 1.52 10.31 -1.17
C VAL A 15 0.11 10.10 -1.70
N LEU A 16 -0.29 10.86 -2.74
CA LEU A 16 -1.62 10.73 -3.33
C LEU A 16 -1.85 9.34 -3.94
N LEU A 17 -0.85 8.80 -4.64
CA LEU A 17 -0.92 7.45 -5.19
C LEU A 17 -0.93 6.38 -4.11
N THR A 18 -0.17 6.58 -3.01
CA THR A 18 -0.18 5.66 -1.87
C THR A 18 -1.59 5.55 -1.29
N ILE A 19 -2.28 6.68 -1.09
CA ILE A 19 -3.67 6.69 -0.62
C ILE A 19 -4.58 6.00 -1.65
N TYR A 20 -4.46 6.35 -2.94
CA TYR A 20 -5.29 5.77 -3.99
C TYR A 20 -5.15 4.24 -4.06
N PHE A 21 -3.91 3.72 -4.18
CA PHE A 21 -3.66 2.28 -4.24
C PHE A 21 -3.98 1.57 -2.93
N GLY A 22 -3.87 2.25 -1.78
CA GLY A 22 -4.32 1.71 -0.50
C GLY A 22 -5.82 1.37 -0.46
N THR A 23 -6.64 2.04 -1.30
CA THR A 23 -8.07 1.73 -1.45
C THR A 23 -8.39 0.68 -2.51
N LYS A 24 -7.39 0.20 -3.27
CA LYS A 24 -7.56 -0.73 -4.38
C LYS A 24 -6.93 -2.07 -4.04
N ASN A 25 -7.72 -2.94 -3.42
CA ASN A 25 -7.31 -4.29 -3.06
C ASN A 25 -8.48 -5.27 -3.20
N ASP A 26 -8.33 -6.27 -4.06
CA ASP A 26 -9.41 -7.24 -4.33
C ASP A 26 -9.14 -8.61 -3.68
N PHE A 27 -7.87 -9.01 -3.50
CA PHE A 27 -7.55 -10.36 -3.06
C PHE A 27 -7.78 -10.55 -1.56
N TYR A 28 -7.23 -9.65 -0.73
CA TYR A 28 -7.26 -9.77 0.73
C TYR A 28 -8.66 -9.59 1.34
N GLU A 29 -9.60 -9.01 0.59
CA GLU A 29 -11.02 -8.86 0.99
C GLU A 29 -11.91 -9.97 0.40
N SER A 30 -11.37 -10.81 -0.49
CA SER A 30 -12.13 -11.89 -1.12
C SER A 30 -12.26 -13.12 -0.23
N GLU A 31 -13.26 -13.95 -0.51
CA GLU A 31 -13.43 -15.27 0.14
C GLU A 31 -12.26 -16.24 -0.13
N ASN A 32 -11.41 -15.93 -1.11
CA ASN A 32 -10.22 -16.74 -1.42
C ASN A 32 -9.07 -16.48 -0.43
N TYR A 33 -9.11 -15.36 0.30
CA TYR A 33 -8.13 -15.08 1.34
C TYR A 33 -8.59 -15.64 2.68
N LYS A 34 -7.82 -16.60 3.21
CA LYS A 34 -8.12 -17.30 4.47
C LYS A 34 -7.21 -16.90 5.63
N GLY A 35 -6.27 -16.00 5.39
CA GLY A 35 -5.32 -15.53 6.40
C GLY A 35 -5.81 -14.27 7.11
N ASP A 36 -5.00 -13.77 8.04
CA ASP A 36 -5.24 -12.55 8.82
C ASP A 36 -4.20 -11.44 8.54
N GLY A 37 -3.37 -11.63 7.53
CA GLY A 37 -2.22 -10.78 7.18
C GLY A 37 -0.87 -11.32 7.67
N CYS A 38 -0.85 -12.36 8.51
CA CYS A 38 0.39 -12.96 9.00
C CYS A 38 0.89 -14.07 8.05
N ALA A 39 2.21 -14.30 8.05
CA ALA A 39 2.84 -15.33 7.22
C ALA A 39 2.54 -16.77 7.71
N HIS A 40 2.22 -16.92 8.99
CA HIS A 40 1.79 -18.19 9.57
C HIS A 40 0.40 -18.02 10.15
N ASP A 41 -0.35 -19.11 10.15
CA ASP A 41 -1.65 -19.16 10.81
C ASP A 41 -1.44 -19.21 12.33
N VAL A 42 -1.80 -18.12 13.01
CA VAL A 42 -1.76 -18.04 14.47
C VAL A 42 -3.00 -18.77 14.97
N LYS A 43 -2.86 -20.02 15.41
CA LYS A 43 -3.91 -20.69 16.19
C LYS A 43 -4.17 -19.87 17.46
N ARG A 44 -5.21 -19.04 17.45
CA ARG A 44 -5.71 -18.30 18.62
C ARG A 44 -6.77 -19.08 19.35
#